data_AF-A0A6A4YU37-F1
#
_entry.id   AF-A0A6A4YU37-F1
#
_cell.length_a   1.000
_cell.length_b   1.000
_cell.length_c   1.000
_cell.angle_alpha   90.00
_cell.angle_beta   90.00
_cell.angle_gamma   90.00
#
_symmetry.space_group_name_H-M   'P 1'
#
loop_
_entity.id
_entity.type
_entity.pdbx_description
1 polymer ?
#
loop_
_entity_poly.entity_id
_entity_poly.type
_entity_poly.pdbx_seq_one_letter_code
_entity_poly.pdbx_strand_id
1 'polypeptide(L)'
;MLRCVLKWAVLPVTSLLAAGQSGVFYSPRHIPSFPLEPAATIDVGQIAQAIDADLASIKPYFGVVRTAQATYFGVDIAPIAKKNDLRLYLGVNSGQDSPDSYEDQVAAAIAAVLAYPDTVQAILVGSDNVRPYGEATAADITARVLDLKKRVEVATGSIVPIGTSQRADAWLSLDTDLSALASVVDIIGVETYPYLDPDFSTLDPLALLERTWVSLASRYPEDKLLITATGHPT
;
A
#
# COMPACT_ATOMS: atom_id res chain seq x y z
N MET A 1 46.46 -13.75 -25.22
CA MET A 1 45.16 -14.34 -25.61
C MET A 1 44.29 -14.43 -24.37
N LEU A 2 43.46 -13.40 -24.14
CA LEU A 2 42.63 -13.25 -22.95
C LEU A 2 41.25 -13.87 -23.23
N ARG A 3 40.85 -14.87 -22.44
CA ARG A 3 39.52 -15.49 -22.52
C ARG A 3 38.48 -14.53 -21.92
N CYS A 4 37.54 -14.11 -22.76
CA CYS A 4 36.40 -13.28 -22.41
C CYS A 4 35.38 -14.12 -21.62
N VAL A 5 35.14 -13.77 -20.36
CA VAL A 5 34.03 -14.33 -19.56
C VAL A 5 32.82 -13.44 -19.79
N LEU A 6 31.83 -13.99 -20.49
CA LEU A 6 30.54 -13.37 -20.74
C LEU A 6 29.77 -13.30 -19.41
N LYS A 7 29.82 -12.17 -18.72
CA LYS A 7 28.90 -11.87 -17.62
C LYS A 7 27.51 -11.71 -18.22
N TRP A 8 26.60 -12.59 -17.82
CA TRP A 8 25.17 -12.38 -17.99
C TRP A 8 24.81 -11.11 -17.21
N ALA A 9 24.55 -10.03 -17.94
CA ALA A 9 23.95 -8.85 -17.36
C ALA A 9 22.53 -9.25 -16.95
N VAL A 10 22.32 -9.36 -15.64
CA VAL A 10 20.98 -9.29 -15.05
C VAL A 10 20.41 -7.96 -15.54
N LEU A 11 19.30 -8.04 -16.28
CA LEU A 11 18.55 -6.89 -16.76
C LEU A 11 18.33 -5.91 -15.58
N PRO A 12 18.56 -4.60 -15.76
CA PRO A 12 18.17 -3.65 -14.74
C PRO A 12 16.65 -3.74 -14.63
N VAL A 13 16.15 -3.97 -13.41
CA VAL A 13 14.74 -3.82 -13.05
C VAL A 13 14.39 -2.37 -13.34
N THR A 14 13.98 -2.13 -14.58
CA THR A 14 13.55 -0.83 -15.08
C THR A 14 12.09 -0.73 -14.68
N SER A 15 11.84 -0.01 -13.59
CA SER A 15 10.57 0.65 -13.24
C SER A 15 9.31 -0.12 -13.60
N LEU A 16 8.89 -1.06 -12.73
CA LEU A 16 7.56 -1.70 -12.79
C LEU A 16 6.43 -0.81 -12.25
N LEU A 17 6.71 0.45 -11.92
CA LEU A 17 5.66 1.47 -11.87
C LEU A 17 5.25 1.72 -13.33
N ALA A 18 4.23 1.00 -13.79
CA ALA A 18 3.63 1.26 -15.10
C ALA A 18 3.27 2.75 -15.19
N ALA A 19 4.11 3.51 -15.87
CA ALA A 19 3.90 4.93 -16.12
C ALA A 19 2.51 5.10 -16.77
N GLY A 20 1.60 5.76 -16.05
CA GLY A 20 0.29 6.17 -16.59
C GLY A 20 -0.96 5.41 -16.13
N GLN A 21 -0.89 4.45 -15.19
CA GLN A 21 -2.12 3.95 -14.55
C GLN A 21 -2.39 4.66 -13.22
N SER A 22 -3.44 5.46 -13.19
CA SER A 22 -3.96 6.04 -11.94
C SER A 22 -4.45 4.93 -11.01
N GLY A 23 -4.14 5.08 -9.72
CA GLY A 23 -4.61 4.20 -8.65
C GLY A 23 -5.62 4.89 -7.74
N VAL A 24 -6.39 4.10 -7.00
CA VAL A 24 -7.34 4.58 -5.98
C VAL A 24 -7.14 3.82 -4.66
N PHE A 25 -7.22 4.54 -3.54
CA PHE A 25 -7.29 3.92 -2.22
C PHE A 25 -8.71 3.37 -2.02
N TYR A 26 -8.83 2.08 -1.71
CA TYR A 26 -10.10 1.41 -1.47
C TYR A 26 -10.22 0.98 -0.01
N SER A 27 -11.39 1.24 0.58
CA SER A 27 -11.82 0.63 1.83
C SER A 27 -13.32 0.29 1.76
N PRO A 28 -13.72 -0.92 2.17
CA PRO A 28 -15.11 -1.38 2.20
C PRO A 28 -15.98 -0.75 3.30
N ARG A 29 -15.46 0.18 4.11
CA ARG A 29 -16.17 0.76 5.26
C ARG A 29 -17.48 1.48 4.92
N HIS A 30 -17.67 1.87 3.67
CA HIS A 30 -18.88 2.54 3.22
C HIS A 30 -20.05 1.57 2.99
N ILE A 31 -19.78 0.25 2.95
CA ILE A 31 -20.79 -0.78 2.76
C ILE A 31 -21.69 -0.84 4.00
N PRO A 32 -23.04 -0.77 3.87
CA PRO A 32 -23.94 -0.81 5.03
C PRO A 32 -23.83 -2.07 5.90
N SER A 33 -23.45 -3.20 5.29
CA SER A 33 -23.21 -4.47 5.99
C SER A 33 -21.79 -4.57 6.58
N PHE A 34 -20.96 -3.54 6.44
CA PHE A 34 -19.63 -3.53 7.03
C PHE A 34 -19.73 -3.45 8.55
N PRO A 35 -19.09 -4.37 9.30
CA PRO A 35 -19.19 -4.41 10.76
C PRO A 35 -18.40 -3.25 11.38
N LEU A 36 -19.07 -2.11 11.61
CA LEU A 36 -18.47 -0.95 12.26
C LEU A 36 -18.52 -1.01 13.80
N GLU A 37 -19.40 -1.86 14.34
CA GLU A 37 -19.62 -2.00 15.78
C GLU A 37 -19.27 -3.42 16.25
N PRO A 38 -18.72 -3.61 17.47
CA PRO A 38 -18.30 -4.93 17.97
C PRO A 38 -19.39 -6.00 18.01
N ALA A 39 -20.67 -5.61 18.09
CA ALA A 39 -21.80 -6.53 18.15
C ALA A 39 -22.48 -6.78 16.78
N ALA A 40 -21.92 -6.24 15.69
CA ALA A 40 -22.48 -6.42 14.36
C ALA A 40 -22.41 -7.89 13.92
N THR A 41 -23.48 -8.38 13.30
CA THR A 41 -23.47 -9.70 12.67
C THR A 41 -22.66 -9.63 11.39
N ILE A 42 -21.61 -10.44 11.28
CA ILE A 42 -20.72 -10.45 10.12
C ILE A 42 -21.30 -11.39 9.05
N ASP A 43 -21.73 -10.83 7.93
CA ASP A 43 -22.08 -11.59 6.73
C ASP A 43 -20.93 -11.47 5.70
N VAL A 44 -20.00 -12.43 5.76
CA VAL A 44 -18.83 -12.50 4.88
C VAL A 44 -19.24 -12.57 3.40
N GLY A 45 -20.38 -13.20 3.09
CA GLY A 45 -20.90 -13.29 1.73
C GLY A 45 -21.35 -11.94 1.18
N GLN A 46 -22.06 -11.15 1.98
CA GLN A 46 -22.45 -9.79 1.61
C GLN A 46 -21.23 -8.86 1.49
N ILE A 47 -20.26 -8.95 2.41
CA ILE A 47 -19.02 -8.17 2.33
C ILE A 47 -18.29 -8.48 1.02
N ALA A 48 -18.12 -9.75 0.68
CA ALA A 48 -17.45 -10.14 -0.57
C ALA A 48 -18.19 -9.67 -1.83
N GLN A 49 -19.53 -9.77 -1.85
CA GLN A 49 -20.34 -9.28 -2.98
C GLN A 49 -20.26 -7.77 -3.15
N ALA A 50 -20.28 -7.02 -2.04
CA ALA A 50 -20.19 -5.57 -2.08
C ALA A 50 -18.79 -5.10 -2.51
N ILE A 51 -17.71 -5.73 -2.00
CA ILE A 51 -16.35 -5.46 -2.47
C ILE A 51 -16.22 -5.72 -3.98
N ASP A 52 -16.79 -6.82 -4.48
CA ASP A 52 -16.80 -7.13 -5.91
C ASP A 52 -17.53 -6.06 -6.74
N ALA A 53 -18.71 -5.62 -6.28
CA ALA A 53 -19.45 -4.55 -6.93
C ALA A 53 -18.68 -3.22 -6.95
N ASP A 54 -18.00 -2.88 -5.84
CA ASP A 54 -17.19 -1.67 -5.75
C ASP A 54 -16.02 -1.72 -6.73
N LEU A 55 -15.27 -2.83 -6.73
CA LEU A 55 -14.12 -3.00 -7.63
C LEU A 55 -14.56 -2.98 -9.11
N ALA A 56 -15.72 -3.55 -9.44
CA ALA A 56 -16.31 -3.43 -10.77
C ALA A 56 -16.61 -1.97 -11.15
N SER A 57 -17.08 -1.17 -10.19
CA SER A 57 -17.38 0.27 -10.39
C SER A 57 -16.13 1.14 -10.51
N ILE A 58 -15.01 0.72 -9.90
CA ILE A 58 -13.70 1.39 -9.94
C ILE A 58 -13.00 1.18 -11.28
N LYS A 59 -13.11 -0.03 -11.85
CA LYS A 59 -12.37 -0.47 -13.05
C LYS A 59 -12.43 0.49 -14.25
N PRO A 60 -13.55 1.16 -14.58
CA PRO A 60 -13.59 2.12 -15.69
C PRO A 60 -12.66 3.34 -15.51
N TYR A 61 -12.26 3.66 -14.28
CA TYR A 61 -11.51 4.88 -13.95
C TYR A 61 -10.06 4.62 -13.53
N PHE A 62 -9.80 3.46 -12.92
CA PHE A 62 -8.50 3.15 -12.33
C PHE A 62 -8.02 1.76 -12.77
N GLY A 63 -6.69 1.62 -12.88
CA GLY A 63 -6.04 0.35 -13.20
C GLY A 63 -5.47 -0.38 -11.98
N VAL A 64 -5.30 0.34 -10.87
CA VAL A 64 -4.70 -0.14 -9.63
C VAL A 64 -5.60 0.21 -8.45
N VAL A 65 -5.82 -0.74 -7.57
CA VAL A 65 -6.43 -0.51 -6.25
C VAL A 65 -5.36 -0.67 -5.19
N ARG A 66 -5.31 0.29 -4.27
CA ARG A 66 -4.47 0.23 -3.07
C ARG A 66 -5.37 -0.01 -1.86
N THR A 67 -4.99 -0.96 -1.01
CA THR A 67 -5.69 -1.25 0.25
C THR A 67 -4.80 -0.97 1.46
N ALA A 68 -5.40 -0.89 2.65
CA ALA A 68 -4.66 -0.90 3.91
C ALA A 68 -4.46 -2.33 4.46
N GLN A 69 -5.33 -3.26 4.07
CA GLN A 69 -5.33 -4.65 4.50
C GLN A 69 -5.46 -5.61 3.30
N ALA A 70 -5.00 -6.84 3.47
CA ALA A 70 -5.07 -7.91 2.49
C ALA A 70 -6.43 -8.62 2.53
N THR A 71 -7.02 -8.66 3.72
CA THR A 71 -8.35 -9.21 3.98
C THR A 71 -9.23 -8.23 4.74
N TYR A 72 -10.53 -8.34 4.51
CA TYR A 72 -11.56 -7.62 5.26
C TYR A 72 -12.56 -8.64 5.81
N PHE A 73 -12.52 -8.89 7.12
CA PHE A 73 -13.32 -9.92 7.79
C PHE A 73 -13.17 -11.31 7.14
N GLY A 74 -11.92 -11.70 6.84
CA GLY A 74 -11.62 -12.96 6.15
C GLY A 74 -11.90 -12.99 4.64
N VAL A 75 -12.38 -11.89 4.04
CA VAL A 75 -12.53 -11.79 2.58
C VAL A 75 -11.21 -11.34 1.95
N ASP A 76 -10.59 -12.23 1.16
CA ASP A 76 -9.38 -11.92 0.38
C ASP A 76 -9.67 -10.93 -0.76
N ILE A 77 -8.92 -9.82 -0.82
CA ILE A 77 -9.12 -8.82 -1.88
C ILE A 77 -8.53 -9.25 -3.24
N ALA A 78 -7.45 -10.04 -3.23
CA ALA A 78 -6.72 -10.45 -4.43
C ALA A 78 -7.55 -11.20 -5.49
N PRO A 79 -8.34 -12.24 -5.15
CA PRO A 79 -9.23 -12.89 -6.13
C PRO A 79 -10.25 -11.93 -6.73
N ILE A 80 -10.78 -11.00 -5.93
CA ILE A 80 -11.79 -10.04 -6.39
C ILE A 80 -11.17 -9.01 -7.34
N ALA A 81 -9.98 -8.51 -7.01
CA ALA A 81 -9.23 -7.62 -7.91
C ALA A 81 -8.87 -8.30 -9.23
N LYS A 82 -8.40 -9.56 -9.17
CA LYS A 82 -8.13 -10.37 -10.38
C LYS A 82 -9.37 -10.51 -11.25
N LYS A 83 -10.52 -10.83 -10.66
CA LYS A 83 -11.80 -10.97 -11.37
C LYS A 83 -12.22 -9.68 -12.09
N ASN A 84 -11.91 -8.52 -11.51
CA ASN A 84 -12.27 -7.20 -12.04
C ASN A 84 -11.15 -6.56 -12.89
N ASP A 85 -10.15 -7.34 -13.31
CA ASP A 85 -9.00 -6.87 -14.11
C ASP A 85 -8.28 -5.65 -13.48
N LEU A 86 -8.21 -5.62 -12.16
CA LEU A 86 -7.52 -4.59 -11.37
C LEU A 86 -6.22 -5.15 -10.81
N ARG A 87 -5.18 -4.33 -10.82
CA ARG A 87 -3.91 -4.62 -10.15
C ARG A 87 -3.95 -4.13 -8.70
N LEU A 88 -3.08 -4.66 -7.84
CA LEU A 88 -3.07 -4.36 -6.42
C LEU A 88 -1.74 -3.80 -5.90
N TYR A 89 -1.85 -2.72 -5.14
CA TYR A 89 -0.93 -2.41 -4.06
C TYR A 89 -1.56 -2.91 -2.76
N LEU A 90 -1.23 -4.15 -2.41
CA LEU A 90 -1.86 -4.90 -1.34
C LEU A 90 -1.36 -4.40 0.01
N GLY A 91 -2.25 -3.90 0.85
CA GLY A 91 -1.89 -3.50 2.21
C GLY A 91 -1.71 -4.70 3.14
N VAL A 92 -0.76 -4.61 4.08
CA VAL A 92 -0.62 -5.55 5.20
C VAL A 92 -0.57 -4.73 6.47
N ASN A 93 -1.70 -4.65 7.17
CA ASN A 93 -1.83 -3.94 8.42
C ASN A 93 -2.88 -4.61 9.32
N SER A 94 -2.63 -4.63 10.64
CA SER A 94 -3.68 -4.89 11.62
C SER A 94 -4.40 -3.57 11.90
N GLY A 95 -5.73 -3.55 11.97
CA GLY A 95 -6.43 -2.28 12.10
C GLY A 95 -7.93 -2.41 12.27
N GLN A 96 -8.62 -1.27 12.18
CA GLN A 96 -10.04 -1.17 12.49
C GLN A 96 -10.96 -1.74 11.40
N ASP A 97 -10.45 -1.92 10.19
CA ASP A 97 -11.23 -2.39 9.05
C ASP A 97 -11.39 -3.93 9.05
N SER A 98 -10.70 -4.65 9.94
CA SER A 98 -10.88 -6.09 10.12
C SER A 98 -10.35 -6.57 11.48
N PRO A 99 -11.02 -7.51 12.18
CA PRO A 99 -10.49 -8.15 13.39
C PRO A 99 -9.31 -9.09 13.10
N ASP A 100 -9.01 -9.35 11.83
CA ASP A 100 -7.90 -10.21 11.40
C ASP A 100 -6.58 -9.72 12.02
N SER A 101 -5.82 -10.66 12.58
CA SER A 101 -4.53 -10.34 13.19
C SER A 101 -3.51 -9.94 12.12
N TYR A 102 -2.41 -9.30 12.55
CA TYR A 102 -1.31 -9.00 11.63
C TYR A 102 -0.78 -10.25 10.91
N GLU A 103 -0.73 -11.41 11.58
CA GLU A 103 -0.28 -12.66 10.96
C GLU A 103 -1.28 -13.22 9.94
N ASP A 104 -2.58 -13.05 10.16
CA ASP A 104 -3.59 -13.41 9.16
C ASP A 104 -3.42 -12.58 7.87
N GLN A 105 -3.14 -11.28 8.03
CA GLN A 105 -2.87 -10.37 6.93
C GLN A 105 -1.59 -10.74 6.16
N VAL A 106 -0.53 -11.17 6.87
CA VAL A 106 0.69 -11.68 6.25
C VAL A 106 0.44 -12.98 5.48
N ALA A 107 -0.28 -13.93 6.09
CA ALA A 107 -0.61 -15.20 5.46
C ALA A 107 -1.42 -14.98 4.16
N ALA A 108 -2.42 -14.09 4.20
CA ALA A 108 -3.21 -13.73 3.05
C ALA A 108 -2.39 -13.03 1.95
N ALA A 109 -1.46 -12.14 2.31
CA ALA A 109 -0.58 -11.49 1.33
C ALA A 109 0.35 -12.50 0.61
N ILE A 110 0.92 -13.45 1.35
CA ILE A 110 1.73 -14.53 0.75
C ILE A 110 0.89 -15.40 -0.18
N ALA A 111 -0.31 -15.80 0.26
CA ALA A 111 -1.24 -16.57 -0.57
C ALA A 111 -1.65 -15.80 -1.83
N ALA A 112 -1.88 -14.49 -1.72
CA ALA A 112 -2.21 -13.63 -2.84
C ALA A 112 -1.07 -13.55 -3.88
N VAL A 113 0.18 -13.40 -3.44
CA VAL A 113 1.34 -13.42 -4.35
C VAL A 113 1.48 -14.78 -5.04
N LEU A 114 1.29 -15.87 -4.30
CA LEU A 114 1.40 -17.22 -4.84
C LEU A 114 0.33 -17.51 -5.90
N ALA A 115 -0.92 -17.14 -5.63
CA ALA A 115 -2.07 -17.47 -6.47
C ALA A 115 -2.33 -16.44 -7.59
N TYR A 116 -1.96 -15.17 -7.36
CA TYR A 116 -2.26 -14.05 -8.25
C TYR A 116 -1.03 -13.15 -8.51
N PRO A 117 0.10 -13.70 -8.96
CA PRO A 117 1.36 -12.96 -9.11
C PRO A 117 1.28 -11.79 -10.10
N ASP A 118 0.42 -11.88 -11.12
CA ASP A 118 0.21 -10.77 -12.07
C ASP A 118 -0.71 -9.67 -11.50
N THR A 119 -1.50 -9.98 -10.47
CA THR A 119 -2.41 -9.04 -9.82
C THR A 119 -1.69 -8.22 -8.76
N VAL A 120 -0.88 -8.86 -7.92
CA VAL A 120 -0.16 -8.19 -6.82
C VAL A 120 1.10 -7.52 -7.35
N GLN A 121 1.05 -6.20 -7.53
CA GLN A 121 2.17 -5.40 -8.06
C GLN A 121 3.14 -4.96 -6.97
N ALA A 122 2.63 -4.77 -5.76
CA ALA A 122 3.43 -4.44 -4.59
C ALA A 122 2.67 -4.80 -3.31
N ILE A 123 3.42 -4.93 -2.21
CA ILE A 123 2.87 -5.04 -0.86
C ILE A 123 3.29 -3.81 -0.04
N LEU A 124 2.34 -3.19 0.67
CA LEU A 124 2.58 -2.05 1.55
C LEU A 124 2.31 -2.45 3.01
N VAL A 125 3.38 -2.55 3.80
CA VAL A 125 3.32 -2.93 5.21
C VAL A 125 3.09 -1.69 6.07
N GLY A 126 1.98 -1.64 6.80
CA GLY A 126 1.56 -0.45 7.54
C GLY A 126 0.97 0.64 6.65
N SER A 127 0.00 1.37 7.23
CA SER A 127 -0.78 2.42 6.58
C SER A 127 -1.12 3.47 7.62
N ASP A 128 -0.54 4.67 7.49
CA ASP A 128 -0.73 5.80 8.42
C ASP A 128 -0.75 5.37 9.90
N ASN A 129 0.26 4.61 10.32
CA ASN A 129 0.26 3.96 11.63
C ASN A 129 1.57 4.09 12.40
N VAL A 130 2.55 4.81 11.86
CA VAL A 130 3.74 5.20 12.63
C VAL A 130 3.39 6.37 13.56
N ARG A 131 3.93 6.32 14.79
CA ARG A 131 3.79 7.40 15.78
C ARG A 131 4.16 8.77 15.19
N PRO A 132 3.38 9.83 15.49
CA PRO A 132 2.31 9.89 16.48
C PRO A 132 0.91 9.48 15.98
N TYR A 133 0.76 9.07 14.72
CA TYR A 133 -0.56 8.84 14.09
C TYR A 133 -1.13 7.45 14.40
N GLY A 134 -0.26 6.48 14.64
CA GLY A 134 -0.65 5.19 15.20
C GLY A 134 0.33 4.73 16.28
N GLU A 135 0.22 3.46 16.64
CA GLU A 135 0.97 2.88 17.76
C GLU A 135 2.36 2.37 17.37
N ALA A 136 2.61 2.13 16.08
CA ALA A 136 3.84 1.51 15.61
C ALA A 136 5.02 2.49 15.63
N THR A 137 6.20 1.99 15.96
CA THR A 137 7.45 2.72 15.74
C THR A 137 7.99 2.45 14.33
N ALA A 138 8.91 3.31 13.85
CA ALA A 138 9.62 3.07 12.59
C ALA A 138 10.37 1.72 12.61
N ALA A 139 10.89 1.31 13.76
CA ALA A 139 11.58 0.04 13.95
C ALA A 139 10.61 -1.16 13.81
N ASP A 140 9.38 -1.04 14.34
CA ASP A 140 8.37 -2.09 14.20
C ASP A 140 8.00 -2.33 12.73
N ILE A 141 7.77 -1.25 11.97
CA ILE A 141 7.46 -1.35 10.53
C ILE A 141 8.67 -1.89 9.75
N THR A 142 9.89 -1.46 10.10
CA THR A 142 11.13 -1.97 9.49
C THR A 142 11.26 -3.48 9.67
N ALA A 143 11.07 -3.98 10.90
CA ALA A 143 11.15 -5.40 11.21
C ALA A 143 10.09 -6.20 10.43
N ARG A 144 8.86 -5.68 10.37
CA ARG A 144 7.74 -6.28 9.62
C ARG A 144 7.99 -6.35 8.11
N VAL A 145 8.54 -5.28 7.51
CA VAL A 145 8.92 -5.25 6.08
C VAL A 145 9.97 -6.32 5.79
N LEU A 146 11.03 -6.39 6.60
CA LEU A 146 12.12 -7.34 6.40
C LEU A 146 11.66 -8.79 6.58
N ASP A 147 10.83 -9.06 7.59
CA ASP A 147 10.23 -10.37 7.80
C ASP A 147 9.36 -10.78 6.61
N LEU A 148 8.47 -9.89 6.15
CA LEU A 148 7.58 -10.20 5.03
C LEU A 148 8.34 -10.44 3.73
N LYS A 149 9.36 -9.63 3.42
CA LYS A 149 10.24 -9.85 2.25
C LYS A 149 10.79 -11.27 2.24
N LYS A 150 11.36 -11.70 3.37
CA LYS A 150 11.92 -13.05 3.52
C LYS A 150 10.84 -14.13 3.37
N ARG A 151 9.68 -13.97 4.02
CA ARG A 151 8.60 -14.97 3.99
C ARG A 151 7.99 -15.12 2.59
N VAL A 152 7.78 -14.01 1.87
CA VAL A 152 7.30 -14.03 0.48
C VAL A 152 8.31 -14.75 -0.42
N GLU A 153 9.60 -14.40 -0.35
CA GLU A 153 10.64 -15.04 -1.16
C GLU A 153 10.71 -16.55 -0.89
N VAL A 154 10.71 -16.96 0.38
CA VAL A 154 10.76 -18.38 0.78
C VAL A 154 9.52 -19.14 0.32
N ALA A 155 8.33 -18.56 0.46
CA ALA A 155 7.08 -19.25 0.17
C ALA A 155 6.73 -19.31 -1.32
N THR A 156 7.15 -18.29 -2.09
CA THR A 156 6.69 -18.10 -3.48
C THR A 156 7.82 -18.17 -4.51
N GLY A 157 9.08 -18.08 -4.09
CA GLY A 157 10.23 -17.95 -4.98
C GLY A 157 10.25 -16.62 -5.76
N SER A 158 9.33 -15.70 -5.47
CA SER A 158 9.15 -14.43 -6.18
C SER A 158 9.69 -13.27 -5.36
N ILE A 159 10.23 -12.27 -6.05
CA ILE A 159 10.60 -10.99 -5.47
C ILE A 159 9.53 -9.98 -5.90
N VAL A 160 8.70 -9.56 -4.94
CA VAL A 160 7.68 -8.54 -5.13
C VAL A 160 8.15 -7.26 -4.44
N PRO A 161 7.96 -6.06 -5.02
CA PRO A 161 8.26 -4.81 -4.33
C PRO A 161 7.50 -4.70 -3.02
N ILE A 162 8.22 -4.48 -1.91
CA ILE A 162 7.63 -4.30 -0.58
C ILE A 162 8.02 -2.95 0.00
N GLY A 163 7.01 -2.17 0.35
CA GLY A 163 7.17 -0.86 0.96
C GLY A 163 6.29 -0.65 2.18
N THR A 164 6.08 0.62 2.51
CA THR A 164 5.19 1.07 3.58
C THR A 164 4.47 2.35 3.15
N SER A 165 3.26 2.59 3.65
CA SER A 165 2.51 3.82 3.38
C SER A 165 2.34 4.61 4.66
N GLN A 166 2.96 5.78 4.75
CA GLN A 166 2.90 6.63 5.94
C GLN A 166 2.61 8.07 5.53
N ARG A 167 2.14 8.88 6.48
CA ARG A 167 1.84 10.28 6.21
C ARG A 167 3.08 11.06 5.82
N ALA A 168 2.90 12.04 4.94
CA ALA A 168 3.95 12.96 4.52
C ALA A 168 4.60 13.70 5.71
N ASP A 169 3.82 14.09 6.70
CA ASP A 169 4.30 14.75 7.91
C ASP A 169 5.23 13.82 8.74
N ALA A 170 4.95 12.51 8.83
CA ALA A 170 5.81 11.53 9.47
C ALA A 170 7.13 11.34 8.70
N TRP A 171 7.08 11.30 7.37
CA TRP A 171 8.28 11.26 6.52
C TRP A 171 9.14 12.54 6.65
N LEU A 172 8.50 13.70 6.81
CA LEU A 172 9.19 14.98 6.90
C LEU A 172 9.62 15.33 8.34
N SER A 173 9.07 14.67 9.35
CA SER A 173 9.43 14.86 10.76
C SER A 173 10.89 14.53 11.04
N LEU A 174 11.50 15.31 11.94
CA LEU A 174 12.81 15.01 12.52
C LEU A 174 12.68 14.10 13.76
N ASP A 175 11.55 14.15 14.46
CA ASP A 175 11.32 13.37 15.69
C ASP A 175 11.06 11.90 15.38
N THR A 176 10.36 11.62 14.28
CA THR A 176 10.08 10.25 13.84
C THR A 176 11.26 9.63 13.08
N ASP A 177 12.07 10.46 12.40
CA ASP A 177 13.08 10.13 11.40
C ASP A 177 12.93 8.74 10.75
N LEU A 178 12.25 8.70 9.60
CA LEU A 178 12.02 7.46 8.86
C LEU A 178 13.17 7.09 7.91
N SER A 179 14.35 7.69 8.03
CA SER A 179 15.51 7.42 7.15
C SER A 179 15.92 5.94 7.12
N ALA A 180 15.97 5.28 8.28
CA ALA A 180 16.30 3.86 8.37
C ALA A 180 15.24 2.98 7.68
N LEU A 181 13.96 3.28 7.88
CA LEU A 181 12.85 2.59 7.22
C LEU A 181 12.90 2.78 5.69
N ALA A 182 13.12 4.02 5.23
CA ALA A 182 13.26 4.36 3.81
C ALA A 182 14.40 3.59 3.11
N SER A 183 15.46 3.25 3.85
CA SER A 183 16.60 2.51 3.31
C SER A 183 16.30 1.04 2.98
N VAL A 184 15.33 0.42 3.67
CA VAL A 184 15.02 -1.01 3.52
C VAL A 184 13.81 -1.29 2.63
N VAL A 185 12.95 -0.30 2.39
CA VAL A 185 11.75 -0.45 1.55
C VAL A 185 12.07 -0.25 0.07
N ASP A 186 11.30 -0.91 -0.78
CA ASP A 186 11.35 -0.69 -2.24
C ASP A 186 10.43 0.48 -2.64
N ILE A 187 9.40 0.77 -1.84
CA ILE A 187 8.43 1.85 -2.04
C ILE A 187 8.29 2.66 -0.74
N ILE A 188 8.44 3.98 -0.87
CA ILE A 188 8.11 4.99 0.13
C ILE A 188 6.73 5.53 -0.24
N GLY A 189 5.69 4.90 0.31
CA GLY A 189 4.31 5.30 0.14
C GLY A 189 3.97 6.51 1.00
N VAL A 190 3.40 7.53 0.37
CA VAL A 190 3.10 8.82 0.98
C VAL A 190 1.59 9.02 1.00
N GLU A 191 1.05 9.17 2.19
CA GLU A 191 -0.31 9.65 2.40
C GLU A 191 -0.27 11.14 2.70
N THR A 192 -1.02 11.93 1.96
CA THR A 192 -1.07 13.37 2.14
C THR A 192 -2.48 13.86 1.89
N TYR A 193 -3.00 14.64 2.83
CA TYR A 193 -4.36 15.15 2.80
C TYR A 193 -4.30 16.67 2.96
N PRO A 194 -3.97 17.41 1.88
CA PRO A 194 -3.77 18.86 1.96
C PRO A 194 -4.93 19.59 2.64
N TYR A 195 -6.17 19.14 2.46
CA TYR A 195 -7.36 19.75 3.06
C TYR A 195 -7.38 19.78 4.60
N LEU A 196 -6.54 18.98 5.27
CA LEU A 196 -6.39 19.00 6.74
C LEU A 196 -5.41 20.08 7.22
N ASP A 197 -4.61 20.64 6.33
CA ASP A 197 -3.61 21.65 6.64
C ASP A 197 -4.25 23.05 6.72
N PRO A 198 -3.95 23.85 7.75
CA PRO A 198 -4.49 25.21 7.88
C PRO A 198 -4.13 26.14 6.71
N ASP A 199 -3.04 25.88 5.99
CA ASP A 199 -2.61 26.66 4.82
C ASP A 199 -3.27 26.19 3.51
N PHE A 200 -4.23 25.26 3.58
CA PHE A 200 -4.96 24.80 2.41
C PHE A 200 -5.84 25.89 1.80
N SER A 201 -5.78 25.99 0.47
CA SER A 201 -6.57 26.94 -0.29
C SER A 201 -7.33 26.21 -1.40
N THR A 202 -8.65 26.33 -1.42
CA THR A 202 -9.47 25.83 -2.54
C THR A 202 -9.24 26.61 -3.83
N LEU A 203 -8.63 27.80 -3.76
CA LEU A 203 -8.22 28.58 -4.92
C LEU A 203 -6.94 28.04 -5.57
N ASP A 204 -6.14 27.30 -4.81
CA ASP A 204 -4.92 26.64 -5.27
C ASP A 204 -4.73 25.29 -4.56
N PRO A 205 -5.59 24.30 -4.88
CA PRO A 205 -5.71 23.06 -4.10
C PRO A 205 -4.49 22.14 -4.25
N LEU A 206 -3.61 22.39 -5.23
CA LEU A 206 -2.43 21.57 -5.48
C LEU A 206 -1.15 22.14 -4.86
N ALA A 207 -1.11 23.43 -4.50
CA ALA A 207 0.12 24.07 -4.02
C ALA A 207 0.75 23.37 -2.82
N LEU A 208 -0.06 22.93 -1.85
CA LEU A 208 0.45 22.18 -0.70
C LEU A 208 0.99 20.80 -1.12
N LEU A 209 0.26 20.08 -1.97
CA LEU A 209 0.68 18.78 -2.47
C LEU A 209 2.04 18.85 -3.18
N GLU A 210 2.21 19.85 -4.05
CA GLU A 210 3.44 20.08 -4.80
C GLU A 210 4.62 20.44 -3.87
N ARG A 211 4.41 21.33 -2.90
CA ARG A 211 5.45 21.68 -1.91
C ARG A 211 5.85 20.49 -1.05
N THR A 212 4.87 19.69 -0.61
CA THR A 212 5.12 18.44 0.13
C THR A 212 5.93 17.46 -0.71
N TRP A 213 5.57 17.28 -2.00
CA TRP A 213 6.31 16.39 -2.90
C TRP A 213 7.76 16.83 -3.10
N VAL A 214 8.01 18.12 -3.37
CA VAL A 214 9.38 18.68 -3.48
C VAL A 214 10.18 18.43 -2.21
N SER A 215 9.58 18.61 -1.04
CA SER A 215 10.24 18.40 0.24
C SER A 215 10.63 16.92 0.43
N LEU A 216 9.74 16.00 0.08
CA LEU A 216 10.00 14.56 0.15
C LEU A 216 11.09 14.14 -0.83
N ALA A 217 11.02 14.59 -2.09
CA ALA A 217 12.01 14.28 -3.12
C ALA A 217 13.40 14.86 -2.82
N SER A 218 13.48 15.92 -1.99
CA SER A 218 14.76 16.44 -1.52
C SER A 218 15.42 15.58 -0.43
N ARG A 219 14.63 14.76 0.29
CA ARG A 219 15.09 13.93 1.43
C ARG A 219 15.24 12.46 1.07
N TYR A 220 14.44 11.96 0.14
CA TYR A 220 14.35 10.53 -0.20
C TYR A 220 14.55 10.29 -1.70
N PRO A 221 15.00 9.09 -2.10
CA PRO A 221 15.13 8.74 -3.51
C PRO A 221 13.78 8.83 -4.23
N GLU A 222 13.69 9.70 -5.23
CA GLU A 222 12.44 9.99 -5.96
C GLU A 222 11.89 8.74 -6.66
N ASP A 223 12.75 7.82 -7.10
CA ASP A 223 12.37 6.55 -7.73
C ASP A 223 11.65 5.58 -6.77
N LYS A 224 11.75 5.80 -5.45
CA LYS A 224 11.00 5.05 -4.44
C LYS A 224 9.71 5.75 -4.01
N LEU A 225 9.56 7.05 -4.25
CA LEU A 225 8.42 7.83 -3.76
C LEU A 225 7.16 7.54 -4.57
N LEU A 226 6.03 7.37 -3.87
CA LEU A 226 4.73 7.17 -4.48
C LEU A 226 3.65 7.79 -3.59
N ILE A 227 2.78 8.64 -4.16
CA ILE A 227 1.56 9.06 -3.46
C ILE A 227 0.61 7.85 -3.43
N THR A 228 0.36 7.32 -2.23
CA THR A 228 -0.48 6.14 -2.00
C THR A 228 -1.85 6.48 -1.44
N ALA A 229 -2.06 7.71 -0.96
CA ALA A 229 -3.38 8.27 -0.68
C ALA A 229 -3.35 9.81 -0.70
N THR A 230 -4.35 10.41 -1.33
CA THR A 230 -4.66 11.83 -1.25
C THR A 230 -6.11 12.05 -1.70
N GLY A 231 -6.70 13.20 -1.37
CA GLY A 231 -8.07 13.51 -1.75
C GLY A 231 -8.60 14.76 -1.06
N HIS A 232 -9.87 15.09 -1.35
CA HIS A 232 -10.61 16.18 -0.73
C HIS A 232 -12.07 15.74 -0.55
N PRO A 233 -12.68 15.96 0.63
CA PRO A 233 -14.09 15.62 0.87
C PRO A 233 -15.03 16.52 0.06
N THR A 234 -16.20 16.02 -0.33
CA THR A 234 -17.24 16.77 -1.06
C THR A 234 -18.43 17.11 -0.20
#